data_AF-A0A499VAN2-F1
#
_entry.id   AF-A0A499VAN2-F1
#
_cell.length_a   1.000
_cell.length_b   1.000
_cell.length_c   1.000
_cell.angle_alpha   90.00
_cell.angle_beta   90.00
_cell.angle_gamma   90.00
#
_symmetry.space_group_name_H-M   'P 1'
#
loop_
_entity.id
_entity.type
_entity.pdbx_description
1 polymer ?
#
loop_
_entity_poly.entity_id
_entity_poly.type
_entity_poly.pdbx_seq_one_letter_code
_entity_poly.pdbx_strand_id
1 'polypeptide(L)' 'MRTPSPDDERSITVAITDAGRTLLGKVLPGHIKVVSGLLFEPLSRDDVKALAGLLAPVRDHMRSTPPRSAAPHRKAGS' A
#
# COMPACT_ATOMS: atom_id res chain seq x y z
N MET A 1 3.03 -14.34 5.16
CA MET A 1 2.36 -15.44 5.88
C MET A 1 0.90 -15.07 6.06
N ARG A 2 -0.02 -16.01 5.90
CA ARG A 2 -1.47 -15.80 6.09
C ARG A 2 -1.94 -16.77 7.16
N THR A 3 -2.69 -16.27 8.14
CA THR A 3 -3.18 -17.06 9.27
C THR A 3 -4.61 -16.61 9.60
N PRO A 4 -5.54 -17.51 9.98
CA PRO A 4 -6.85 -17.11 10.47
C PRO A 4 -6.74 -16.08 11.60
N SER A 5 -7.64 -15.10 11.59
CA SER A 5 -7.73 -14.15 12.71
C SER A 5 -8.34 -14.86 13.92
N PRO A 6 -7.78 -14.72 15.13
CA PRO A 6 -8.39 -15.25 16.35
C PRO A 6 -9.68 -14.50 16.74
N ASP A 7 -9.84 -13.26 16.28
CA ASP A 7 -10.94 -12.37 16.66
C ASP A 7 -12.16 -12.47 15.72
N ASP A 8 -11.99 -13.03 14.52
CA ASP A 8 -13.05 -13.20 13.52
C ASP A 8 -12.72 -14.35 12.57
N GLU A 9 -13.55 -15.40 12.59
CA GLU A 9 -13.39 -16.61 11.77
C GLU A 9 -13.43 -16.35 10.25
N ARG A 10 -13.99 -15.21 9.83
CA ARG A 10 -14.05 -14.81 8.41
C ARG A 10 -12.84 -13.99 7.96
N SER A 11 -11.95 -13.65 8.88
CA SER A 11 -10.81 -12.77 8.64
C SER A 11 -9.48 -13.52 8.57
N ILE A 12 -8.54 -13.00 7.77
CA ILE A 12 -7.18 -13.54 7.62
C ILE A 12 -6.16 -12.45 7.96
N THR A 13 -5.30 -12.71 8.93
CA THR A 13 -4.15 -11.88 9.24
C THR A 13 -3.03 -12.15 8.26
N VAL A 14 -2.48 -11.09 7.66
CA VAL A 14 -1.34 -11.16 6.74
C VAL A 14 -0.11 -10.54 7.41
N ALA A 15 0.94 -11.33 7.61
CA ALA A 15 2.21 -10.88 8.18
C ALA A 15 3.33 -10.93 7.13
N ILE A 16 4.21 -9.93 7.16
CA ILE A 16 5.46 -9.93 6.38
C ILE A 16 6.40 -10.98 7.01
N THR A 17 6.93 -11.88 6.18
CA THR A 17 7.88 -12.92 6.62
C THR A 17 9.25 -12.32 6.91
N ASP A 18 10.10 -13.04 7.65
CA ASP A 18 11.48 -12.60 7.90
C ASP A 18 12.30 -12.47 6.61
N ALA A 19 12.09 -13.39 5.67
CA ALA A 19 12.67 -13.27 4.32
C ALA A 19 12.18 -12.00 3.60
N GLY A 20 10.90 -11.67 3.73
CA GLY A 20 10.33 -10.44 3.18
C GLY A 20 10.90 -9.18 3.83
N ARG A 21 11.05 -9.18 5.16
CA ARG A 21 11.70 -8.07 5.90
C ARG A 21 13.15 -7.90 5.48
N THR A 22 13.89 -9.00 5.33
CA THR A 22 15.27 -8.99 4.84
C THR A 22 15.37 -8.42 3.44
N LEU A 23 14.45 -8.81 2.54
CA LEU A 23 14.38 -8.27 1.19
C LEU A 23 14.10 -6.76 1.20
N LEU A 24 13.13 -6.31 2.00
CA LEU A 24 12.83 -4.88 2.17
C LEU A 24 14.07 -4.10 2.63
N GLY A 25 14.83 -4.62 3.59
CA GLY A 25 16.08 -4.01 4.03
C GLY A 25 17.11 -3.85 2.90
N LYS A 26 17.14 -4.78 1.94
CA LYS A 26 18.02 -4.71 0.77
C LYS A 26 17.54 -3.71 -0.28
N VAL A 27 16.23 -3.65 -0.55
CA VAL A 27 15.68 -2.88 -1.69
C VAL A 27 15.26 -1.45 -1.33
N LEU A 28 14.79 -1.21 -0.10
CA LEU A 28 14.28 0.11 0.32
C LEU A 28 15.32 1.24 0.19
N PRO A 29 16.62 1.05 0.54
CA PRO A 29 17.60 2.12 0.37
C PRO A 29 17.73 2.58 -1.10
N GLY A 30 17.66 1.65 -2.06
CA GLY A 30 17.68 1.97 -3.48
C GLY A 30 16.41 2.71 -3.92
N HIS A 31 15.25 2.23 -3.48
CA HIS A 31 13.97 2.89 -3.75
C HIS A 31 13.94 4.33 -3.22
N ILE A 32 14.40 4.56 -1.99
CA ILE A 32 14.46 5.89 -1.37
C ILE A 32 15.35 6.81 -2.21
N LYS A 33 16.55 6.37 -2.61
CA LYS A 33 17.45 7.19 -3.44
C LYS A 33 16.79 7.64 -4.75
N VAL A 34 16.09 6.73 -5.43
CA VAL A 34 15.41 7.03 -6.69
C VAL A 34 14.28 8.04 -6.48
N VAL A 35 13.41 7.81 -5.50
CA VAL A 35 12.27 8.71 -5.24
C VAL A 35 12.76 10.07 -4.73
N SER A 36 13.74 10.09 -3.83
CA SER A 36 14.34 11.34 -3.35
C SER A 36 14.93 12.14 -4.51
N GLY A 37 15.75 11.53 -5.37
CA GLY A 37 16.41 12.24 -6.47
C GLY A 37 15.48 12.68 -7.60
N LEU A 38 14.52 11.83 -7.99
CA LEU A 38 13.67 12.12 -9.16
C LEU A 38 12.41 12.91 -8.82
N LEU A 39 11.84 12.71 -7.64
CA LEU A 39 10.57 13.30 -7.26
C LEU A 39 10.73 14.47 -6.27
N PHE A 40 11.57 14.32 -5.24
CA PHE A 40 11.62 15.28 -4.14
C PHE A 40 12.72 16.34 -4.27
N GLU A 41 13.87 16.02 -4.85
CA GLU A 41 15.00 16.93 -5.05
C GLU A 41 14.60 18.26 -5.73
N PRO A 42 13.75 18.30 -6.78
CA PRO A 42 13.38 19.56 -7.42
C PRO A 42 12.32 20.37 -6.63
N LEU A 43 11.79 19.86 -5.52
CA LEU A 43 10.66 20.45 -4.80
C LEU A 43 11.11 21.13 -3.51
N SER A 44 10.59 22.33 -3.25
CA SER A 44 10.70 22.93 -1.93
C SER A 44 9.87 22.15 -0.91
N ARG A 45 10.13 22.35 0.38
CA ARG A 45 9.31 21.73 1.45
C ARG A 45 7.84 22.13 1.35
N ASP A 46 7.53 23.33 0.89
CA ASP A 46 6.16 23.80 0.76
C ASP A 46 5.49 23.21 -0.49
N ASP A 47 6.22 23.01 -1.59
CA ASP A 47 5.71 22.28 -2.76
C ASP A 47 5.40 20.82 -2.43
N VAL A 48 6.23 20.16 -1.61
CA VAL A 48 5.95 18.80 -1.13
C VAL A 48 4.65 18.74 -0.32
N LYS A 49 4.41 19.73 0.56
CA LYS A 49 3.14 19.82 1.30
C LYS A 49 1.96 20.08 0.37
N ALA A 50 2.12 20.97 -0.60
CA ALA A 50 1.08 21.27 -1.58
C ALA A 50 0.73 20.02 -2.41
N LEU A 51 1.73 19.29 -2.91
CA LEU A 51 1.55 18.03 -3.63
C LEU A 51 0.83 16.99 -2.77
N ALA A 52 1.21 16.84 -1.51
CA ALA A 52 0.52 15.95 -0.57
C ALA A 52 -0.95 16.35 -0.37
N GLY A 53 -1.23 17.65 -0.28
CA GLY A 53 -2.58 18.19 -0.20
C GLY A 53 -3.42 17.89 -1.44
N LEU A 54 -2.85 18.05 -2.64
CA LEU A 54 -3.53 17.76 -3.91
C LEU A 54 -3.82 16.26 -4.10
N LEU A 55 -2.92 15.39 -3.65
CA LEU A 55 -3.10 13.93 -3.76
C LEU A 55 -4.03 13.34 -2.70
N ALA A 56 -4.28 14.03 -1.59
CA ALA A 56 -5.13 13.51 -0.51
C ALA A 56 -6.59 13.23 -0.94
N PRO A 57 -7.32 14.14 -1.61
CA PRO A 57 -8.67 13.86 -2.11
C PRO A 57 -8.72 12.70 -3.10
N VAL A 58 -7.70 12.57 -3.97
CA VAL A 58 -7.59 11.47 -4.94
C VAL A 58 -7.44 10.13 -4.21
N ARG A 59 -6.54 10.07 -3.22
CA ARG A 59 -6.38 8.90 -2.35
C ARG A 59 -7.68 8.54 -1.65
N ASP A 60 -8.39 9.54 -1.11
CA ASP A 60 -9.62 9.32 -0.34
C ASP A 60 -10.74 8.79 -1.24
N HIS A 61 -10.87 9.32 -2.47
CA HIS A 61 -11.79 8.81 -3.48
C HIS A 61 -11.46 7.36 -3.92
N MET A 62 -10.18 7.04 -4.12
CA MET A 62 -9.76 5.68 -4.43
C MET A 62 -10.09 4.69 -3.30
N ARG A 63 -10.05 5.14 -2.04
CA ARG A 63 -10.39 4.33 -0.86
C ARG A 63 -11.89 4.23 -0.61
N SER A 64 -12.69 5.22 -1.03
CA SER A 64 -14.14 5.15 -0.94
C SER A 64 -14.74 4.18 -1.96
N THR A 65 -13.99 3.85 -3.02
CA THR A 65 -14.38 2.82 -3.98
C THR A 65 -14.29 1.44 -3.30
N PRO A 66 -15.28 0.54 -3.48
CA PRO A 66 -15.24 -0.79 -2.86
C PRO A 66 -13.91 -1.50 -3.17
N PRO A 67 -13.25 -2.13 -2.17
CA PRO A 67 -12.01 -2.83 -2.42
C PRO A 67 -12.22 -3.90 -3.49
N ARG A 68 -11.26 -4.07 -4.40
CA ARG A 68 -11.34 -5.11 -5.47
C ARG A 68 -11.59 -6.51 -4.93
N SER A 69 -11.22 -6.78 -3.68
CA SER A 69 -11.48 -8.04 -2.97
C SER A 69 -12.93 -8.20 -2.47
N ALA A 70 -13.75 -7.16 -2.53
CA ALA A 70 -15.18 -7.20 -2.19
C ALA A 70 -16.07 -7.53 -3.41
N ALA A 71 -15.50 -7.63 -4.62
CA ALA A 71 -16.26 -8.08 -5.78
C ALA A 71 -16.73 -9.54 -5.54
N PRO A 72 -18.04 -9.83 -5.64
CA PRO A 72 -18.54 -11.19 -5.48
C PRO A 72 -17.87 -12.09 -6.52
N HIS A 73 -17.16 -13.12 -6.07
CA HIS A 73 -16.66 -14.15 -6.97
C HIS A 73 -17.89 -14.82 -7.60
N ARG A 74 -18.12 -14.61 -8.90
CA ARG A 74 -19.19 -15.31 -9.63
C ARG A 74 -18.91 -16.81 -9.48
N LYS A 75 -19.71 -17.53 -8.70
CA LYS A 75 -19.64 -18.99 -8.65
C LYS A 75 -19.95 -19.47 -10.05
N ALA A 76 -18.93 -19.98 -10.75
CA ALA A 76 -19.13 -20.80 -11.91
C ALA A 76 -19.70 -22.14 -11.41
N GLY A 77 -20.99 -22.34 -11.62
CA GLY A 77 -21.66 -23.65 -11.74
C GLY A 77 -21.73 -24.55 -10.50
N SER A 78 -22.96 -24.94 -10.14
CA SER A 78 -23.39 -26.34 -10.24
C SER A 78 -24.87 -26.38 -10.57
#